data_AF-B7FPG0-F1
#
_entry.id   AF-B7FPG0-F1
#
_cell.length_a   1.000
_cell.length_b   1.000
_cell.length_c   1.000
_cell.angle_alpha   90.00
_cell.angle_beta   90.00
_cell.angle_gamma   90.00
#
_symmetry.space_group_name_H-M   'P 1'
#
loop_
_entity.id
_entity.type
_entity.pdbx_description
1 polymer ?
#
loop_
_entity_poly.entity_id
_entity_poly.type
_entity_poly.pdbx_seq_one_letter_code
_entity_poly.pdbx_strand_id
1 'polypeptide(L)'
;ALFGMGCFWKPQEAFLATPGVLQATAGYANATQSTSVDQPSYLTVCNGDGHTEAVLVKYDPNVVAYCQLLRVFWQNHDASQIS
;
A
#
# COMPACT_ATOMS: atom_id res chain seq x y z
N ALA A 1 -7.96 0.10 -4.90
CA ALA A 1 -7.83 0.14 -3.44
C ALA A 1 -6.42 0.55 -3.06
N LEU A 2 -6.21 1.25 -1.95
CA LEU A 2 -4.89 1.70 -1.48
C LEU A 2 -4.66 1.18 -0.06
N PHE A 3 -3.55 0.50 0.19
CA PHE A 3 -3.26 -0.15 1.48
C PHE A 3 -1.87 0.25 2.00
N GLY A 4 -1.78 0.78 3.22
CA GLY A 4 -0.50 1.04 3.92
C GLY A 4 -0.21 -0.07 4.92
N MET A 5 0.92 -0.77 4.76
CA MET A 5 1.22 -2.03 5.49
C MET A 5 2.65 -2.07 6.06
N GLY A 6 3.30 -0.92 6.23
CA GLY A 6 4.74 -0.86 6.47
C GLY A 6 5.54 -1.17 5.19
N CYS A 7 6.69 -1.83 5.33
CA CYS A 7 7.59 -2.16 4.20
C CYS A 7 6.83 -2.78 3.02
N PHE A 8 6.76 -2.08 1.89
CA PHE A 8 5.85 -2.42 0.79
C PHE A 8 6.20 -3.68 -0.02
N TRP A 9 7.41 -4.25 0.12
CA TRP A 9 7.85 -5.40 -0.69
C TRP A 9 7.02 -6.67 -0.44
N LYS A 10 6.79 -7.06 0.82
CA LYS A 10 5.99 -8.26 1.14
C LYS A 10 4.49 -8.07 0.81
N PRO A 11 3.86 -6.94 1.12
CA PRO A 11 2.48 -6.64 0.72
C PRO A 11 2.23 -6.71 -0.79
N GLN A 12 3.14 -6.18 -1.61
CA GLN A 12 2.97 -6.15 -3.06
C GLN A 12 2.89 -7.56 -3.65
N GLU A 13 3.78 -8.47 -3.21
CA GLU A 13 3.76 -9.87 -3.64
C GLU A 13 2.48 -10.60 -3.21
N ALA A 14 2.01 -10.36 -1.98
CA ALA A 14 0.78 -10.96 -1.47
C ALA A 14 -0.46 -10.55 -2.29
N PHE A 15 -0.55 -9.28 -2.73
CA PHE A 15 -1.63 -8.84 -3.59
C PHE A 15 -1.51 -9.40 -5.01
N LEU A 16 -0.31 -9.47 -5.60
CA LEU A 16 -0.11 -10.08 -6.93
C LEU A 16 -0.50 -11.56 -6.97
N ALA A 17 -0.35 -12.28 -5.85
CA ALA A 17 -0.75 -13.68 -5.75
C ALA A 17 -2.28 -13.89 -5.63
N THR A 18 -3.08 -12.83 -5.48
CA THR A 18 -4.53 -12.93 -5.30
C THR A 18 -5.27 -12.97 -6.64
N PRO A 19 -6.04 -14.03 -6.96
CA PRO A 19 -6.84 -14.08 -8.19
C PRO A 19 -7.80 -12.89 -8.29
N GLY A 20 -7.87 -12.27 -9.48
CA GLY A 20 -8.67 -11.06 -9.72
C GLY A 20 -7.91 -9.75 -9.47
N VAL A 21 -6.70 -9.78 -8.90
CA VAL A 21 -5.79 -8.63 -8.89
C VAL A 21 -5.13 -8.50 -10.26
N LEU A 22 -5.24 -7.31 -10.86
CA LEU A 22 -4.71 -6.98 -12.18
C LEU A 22 -3.35 -6.31 -12.09
N GLN A 23 -3.13 -5.53 -11.02
CA GLN A 23 -1.89 -4.78 -10.79
C GLN A 23 -1.75 -4.43 -9.31
N ALA A 24 -0.53 -4.53 -8.78
CA ALA A 24 -0.15 -4.00 -7.48
C ALA A 24 1.11 -3.13 -7.64
N THR A 25 0.98 -1.84 -7.37
CA THR A 25 2.05 -0.84 -7.52
C THR A 25 2.42 -0.29 -6.15
N ALA A 26 3.67 -0.46 -5.73
CA ALA A 26 4.20 0.17 -4.53
C ALA A 26 4.47 1.66 -4.76
N GLY A 27 4.23 2.47 -3.74
CA GLY A 27 4.48 3.90 -3.75
C GLY A 27 4.25 4.53 -2.38
N TYR A 28 4.07 5.84 -2.38
CA TYR A 28 3.94 6.64 -1.16
C TYR A 28 2.62 7.38 -1.17
N ALA A 29 1.91 7.35 -0.04
CA ALA A 29 0.61 7.99 0.12
C ALA A 29 0.56 8.81 1.41
N ASN A 30 -0.44 9.69 1.52
CA ASN A 30 -0.74 10.48 2.72
C ASN A 30 0.37 11.45 3.17
N ALA A 31 0.82 12.34 2.28
CA ALA A 31 1.68 13.47 2.66
C ALA A 31 0.93 14.41 3.62
N THR A 32 1.51 14.76 4.76
CA THR A 32 1.10 15.97 5.49
C THR A 32 1.56 17.22 4.72
N GLN A 33 0.71 18.24 4.62
CA GLN A 33 0.87 19.47 3.82
C GLN A 33 2.21 20.23 3.89
N SER A 34 3.15 19.87 4.78
CA SER A 34 4.44 20.55 4.91
C SER A 34 5.41 20.28 3.76
N THR A 35 5.13 19.31 2.90
CA THR A 35 5.98 18.91 1.77
C THR A 35 5.12 18.79 0.53
N SER A 36 4.84 19.93 -0.10
CA SER A 36 4.26 20.05 -1.44
C SER A 36 5.26 19.56 -2.50
N VAL A 37 5.67 18.29 -2.42
CA VAL A 37 6.53 17.65 -3.40
C VAL A 37 5.65 16.72 -4.22
N ASP A 38 5.26 17.18 -5.42
CA ASP A 38 4.38 16.44 -6.33
C ASP A 38 4.95 15.06 -6.76
N GLN A 39 6.24 14.79 -6.49
CA GLN A 39 6.92 13.51 -6.76
C GLN A 39 7.94 13.17 -5.65
N PRO A 40 7.52 12.57 -4.53
CA PRO A 40 8.44 12.17 -3.46
C PRO A 40 9.40 11.09 -3.95
N SER A 41 10.70 11.27 -3.65
CA SER A 41 11.73 10.26 -3.92
C SER A 41 11.91 9.34 -2.70
N TYR A 42 12.41 8.11 -2.91
CA TYR A 42 12.71 7.16 -1.82
C TYR A 42 13.55 7.80 -0.69
N LEU A 43 14.50 8.67 -1.06
CA LEU A 43 15.38 9.38 -0.12
C LEU A 43 14.63 10.41 0.73
N THR A 44 13.58 11.05 0.19
CA THR A 44 12.77 12.04 0.90
C THR A 44 11.90 11.35 1.95
N VAL A 45 11.34 10.19 1.61
CA VAL A 45 10.52 9.37 2.51
C VAL A 45 11.35 8.78 3.66
N CYS A 46 12.57 8.29 3.37
CA CYS A 46 13.49 7.81 4.41
C CYS A 46 13.87 8.88 5.43
N ASN A 47 13.79 10.16 5.07
CA ASN A 47 14.12 11.30 5.95
C ASN A 47 12.91 11.82 6.75
N GLY A 48 11.74 11.18 6.65
CA GLY A 48 10.58 11.50 7.50
C GLY A 48 9.72 12.66 6.98
N ASP A 49 9.44 12.70 5.69
CA ASP A 49 8.57 13.71 5.05
C ASP A 49 7.05 13.52 5.32
N GLY A 50 6.70 12.54 6.16
CA GLY A 50 5.34 12.25 6.58
C GLY A 50 4.56 11.34 5.61
N HIS A 51 5.17 10.87 4.52
CA HIS A 51 4.54 9.90 3.64
C HIS A 51 4.53 8.48 4.23
N THR A 52 3.44 7.76 4.03
CA THR A 52 3.31 6.34 4.37
C THR A 52 3.57 5.48 3.14
N GLU A 53 4.38 4.43 3.30
CA GLU A 53 4.53 3.37 2.30
C GLU A 53 3.19 2.65 2.05
N ALA A 54 2.76 2.60 0.78
CA ALA A 54 1.46 2.05 0.40
C ALA A 54 1.51 1.29 -0.93
N VAL A 55 0.57 0.37 -1.10
CA VAL A 55 0.36 -0.40 -2.33
C VAL A 55 -0.99 -0.03 -2.94
N LEU A 56 -0.96 0.45 -4.20
CA LEU A 56 -2.15 0.66 -5.02
C LEU A 56 -2.51 -0.64 -5.74
N VAL A 57 -3.68 -1.18 -5.41
CA VAL A 57 -4.20 -2.44 -5.97
C VAL A 57 -5.34 -2.15 -6.93
N LYS A 58 -5.14 -2.53 -8.20
CA LYS A 58 -6.17 -2.56 -9.25
C LYS A 58 -6.67 -4.00 -9.38
N TYR A 59 -7.98 -4.21 -9.31
CA TYR A 59 -8.60 -5.55 -9.29
C TYR A 59 -9.95 -5.55 -10.03
N ASP A 60 -10.38 -6.73 -10.48
CA ASP A 60 -11.71 -6.95 -11.05
C ASP A 60 -12.71 -7.29 -9.93
N PRO A 61 -13.70 -6.42 -9.64
CA PRO A 61 -14.68 -6.65 -8.59
C PRO A 61 -15.62 -7.83 -8.87
N ASN A 62 -15.69 -8.32 -10.11
CA ASN A 62 -16.47 -9.52 -10.45
C ASN A 62 -15.74 -10.82 -10.08
N VAL A 63 -14.42 -10.75 -9.87
CA VAL A 63 -13.57 -11.91 -9.53
C VAL A 63 -13.17 -11.88 -8.06
N VAL A 64 -12.88 -10.70 -7.50
CA VAL A 64 -12.49 -10.53 -6.10
C VAL A 64 -13.18 -9.32 -5.46
N ALA A 65 -13.87 -9.57 -4.35
CA ALA A 65 -14.52 -8.53 -3.57
C ALA A 65 -13.50 -7.76 -2.72
N TYR A 66 -13.79 -6.49 -2.45
CA TYR A 66 -12.95 -5.66 -1.58
C TYR A 66 -12.70 -6.28 -0.20
N CYS A 67 -13.70 -6.94 0.39
CA CYS A 67 -13.57 -7.64 1.66
C CYS A 67 -12.52 -8.77 1.63
N GLN A 68 -12.28 -9.41 0.48
CA GLN A 68 -11.23 -10.41 0.33
C GLN A 68 -9.85 -9.75 0.32
N LEU A 69 -9.71 -8.58 -0.32
CA LEU A 69 -8.47 -7.79 -0.26
C LEU A 69 -8.18 -7.32 1.17
N LEU A 70 -9.21 -6.96 1.94
CA LEU A 70 -9.05 -6.66 3.37
C LEU A 70 -8.57 -7.86 4.18
N ARG A 71 -8.97 -9.09 3.84
CA ARG A 71 -8.40 -10.27 4.51
C ARG A 71 -6.91 -10.44 4.22
N VAL A 72 -6.50 -10.25 2.96
CA VAL A 72 -5.08 -10.26 2.58
C VAL A 72 -4.33 -9.19 3.36
N PHE A 73 -4.88 -7.98 3.45
CA PHE A 73 -4.34 -6.90 4.27
C PHE A 73 -4.12 -7.34 5.72
N TRP A 74 -5.16 -7.71 6.47
CA TRP A 74 -5.05 -8.06 7.89
C TRP A 74 -4.20 -9.31 8.19
N GLN A 75 -4.07 -10.24 7.25
CA GLN A 75 -3.24 -11.45 7.43
C GLN A 75 -1.75 -11.20 7.22
N ASN A 76 -1.38 -10.10 6.55
CA ASN A 76 -0.01 -9.86 6.09
C ASN A 76 0.68 -8.65 6.75
N HIS A 77 0.07 -8.05 7.78
CA HIS A 77 0.74 -7.07 8.65
C HIS A 77 0.17 -7.13 10.07
N ASP A 78 0.97 -6.69 11.04
CA ASP A 78 0.49 -6.44 12.40
C ASP A 78 -0.11 -5.03 12.46
N ALA A 79 -1.43 -4.99 12.51
CA ALA A 79 -2.23 -3.77 12.56
C ALA A 79 -2.17 -3.01 13.90
N SER A 80 -1.58 -3.61 14.93
CA SER A 80 -1.44 -3.00 16.25
C SER A 80 -0.13 -2.21 16.42
N GLN A 81 0.79 -2.36 15.47
CA GLN A 81 2.03 -1.60 15.42
C GLN A 81 1.75 -0.18 14.92
N ILE A 82 2.30 0.81 15.62
CA ILE A 82 2.26 2.21 15.20
C ILE A 82 3.36 2.40 14.16
N SER A 83 2.98 2.71 12.92
CA SER A 83 3.90 3.12 11.85
C SER A 83 4.37 4.56 12.03
#